data_AF-A0A443RUC8-F1
#
_entry.id   AF-A0A443RUC8-F1
#
_cell.length_a   1.000
_cell.length_b   1.000
_cell.length_c   1.000
_cell.angle_alpha   90.00
_cell.angle_beta   90.00
_cell.angle_gamma   90.00
#
_symmetry.space_group_name_H-M   'P 1'
#
loop_
_entity.id
_entity.type
_entity.pdbx_description
1 polymer ?
#
loop_
_entity_poly.entity_id
_entity_poly.type
_entity_poly.pdbx_seq_one_letter_code
_entity_poly.pdbx_strand_id
1 'polypeptide(L)' 'NIKTGHEKNFIKLLEDENMIYMPFDYDSNMQYGSLTFSRDGTSPTMTPKKEGVELKKPKHKNGLSEYDAISINKMYKCY' A
#
# COMPACT_ATOMS: atom_id res chain seq x y z
N ASN A 1 14.92 8.48 -1.27
CA ASN A 1 15.40 7.39 -2.16
C ASN A 1 14.55 7.17 -3.41
N ILE A 2 13.56 8.02 -3.69
CA ILE A 2 12.68 7.88 -4.86
C ILE A 2 13.44 8.26 -6.14
N LYS A 3 13.22 7.53 -7.22
CA LYS A 3 13.73 7.84 -8.56
C LYS A 3 13.11 9.14 -9.08
N THR A 4 13.93 10.03 -9.62
CA THR A 4 13.48 11.32 -10.18
C THR A 4 12.32 11.14 -11.16
N GLY A 5 11.26 11.93 -11.00
CA GLY A 5 10.04 11.89 -11.82
C GLY A 5 8.94 10.96 -11.28
N HIS A 6 9.22 10.18 -10.23
CA HIS A 6 8.25 9.29 -9.59
C HIS A 6 7.72 9.79 -8.24
N GLU A 7 8.06 11.02 -7.83
CA GLU A 7 7.68 11.61 -6.54
C GLU A 7 6.16 11.68 -6.37
N LYS A 8 5.43 11.98 -7.46
CA LYS A 8 3.97 12.06 -7.47
C LYS A 8 3.26 10.77 -7.04
N ASN A 9 3.91 9.61 -7.15
CA ASN A 9 3.32 8.32 -6.74
C ASN A 9 3.24 8.14 -5.21
N PHE A 10 3.84 9.07 -4.44
CA PHE A 10 3.84 9.06 -2.98
C PHE A 10 3.02 10.21 -2.38
N ILE A 11 2.35 11.00 -3.23
CA ILE A 11 1.41 12.02 -2.76
C ILE A 11 0.19 11.31 -2.19
N LYS A 12 -0.23 11.74 -0.98
CA LYS A 12 -1.44 11.21 -0.35
C LYS A 12 -2.65 11.80 -1.04
N LEU A 13 -3.67 10.96 -1.24
CA LEU A 13 -5.00 11.42 -1.60
C LEU A 13 -5.56 12.33 -0.50
N LEU A 14 -6.39 13.29 -0.92
CA LEU A 14 -7.17 14.11 0.00
C LEU A 14 -8.29 13.28 0.66
N GLU A 15 -8.88 13.82 1.72
CA GLU A 15 -9.91 13.10 2.49
C GLU A 15 -11.18 12.81 1.68
N ASP A 16 -11.54 13.70 0.76
CA ASP A 16 -12.68 13.57 -0.14
C ASP A 16 -12.40 12.71 -1.39
N GLU A 17 -11.11 12.44 -1.67
CA GLU A 17 -10.66 11.57 -2.75
C GLU A 17 -10.51 10.09 -2.32
N ASN A 18 -10.70 9.79 -1.02
CA ASN A 18 -10.45 8.47 -0.47
C ASN A 18 -11.64 7.96 0.36
N MET A 19 -11.88 6.64 0.31
CA MET A 19 -12.87 5.96 1.14
C MET A 19 -12.16 4.98 2.08
N ILE A 20 -12.09 5.32 3.36
CA ILE A 20 -11.41 4.50 4.38
C ILE A 20 -12.45 3.68 5.15
N TYR A 21 -12.49 2.37 4.90
CA TYR A 21 -13.44 1.46 5.53
C TYR A 21 -12.83 0.59 6.64
N MET A 22 -11.51 0.43 6.63
CA MET A 22 -10.72 -0.42 7.53
C MET A 22 -9.43 0.33 7.95
N PRO A 23 -8.82 -0.02 9.10
CA PRO A 23 -7.51 0.51 9.49
C PRO A 23 -6.42 0.20 8.46
N PHE A 24 -5.30 0.93 8.53
CA PHE A 24 -4.17 0.72 7.62
C PHE A 24 -3.64 -0.71 7.69
N ASP A 25 -3.61 -1.39 6.54
CA ASP A 25 -3.18 -2.77 6.41
C ASP A 25 -1.87 -2.87 5.63
N TYR A 26 -0.79 -3.24 6.32
CA TYR A 26 0.51 -3.47 5.70
C TYR A 26 0.49 -4.67 4.73
N ASP A 27 -0.45 -5.61 4.92
CA ASP A 27 -0.57 -6.78 4.06
C ASP A 27 -1.56 -6.61 2.90
N SER A 28 -2.23 -5.45 2.78
CA SER A 28 -3.10 -5.15 1.64
C SER A 28 -2.40 -5.41 0.31
N ASN A 29 -3.12 -5.98 -0.66
CA ASN A 29 -2.62 -6.19 -2.01
C ASN A 29 -2.41 -4.86 -2.77
N MET A 30 -2.98 -3.77 -2.26
CA MET A 30 -2.80 -2.41 -2.79
C MET A 30 -1.55 -1.73 -2.22
N GLN A 31 -0.89 -2.30 -1.21
CA GLN A 31 0.33 -1.76 -0.62
C GLN A 31 1.56 -2.08 -1.49
N TYR A 32 2.32 -1.05 -1.85
CA TYR A 32 3.60 -1.20 -2.53
C TYR A 32 4.68 -1.79 -1.62
N GLY A 33 5.63 -2.53 -2.23
CA GLY A 33 6.82 -3.01 -1.52
C GLY A 33 7.83 -1.90 -1.24
N SER A 34 8.72 -2.13 -0.26
CA SER A 34 9.67 -1.12 0.29
C SER A 34 10.60 -0.45 -0.73
N LEU A 35 10.93 -1.14 -1.82
CA LEU A 35 11.85 -0.65 -2.87
C LEU A 35 11.14 -0.08 -4.11
N THR A 36 9.81 0.07 -4.07
CA THR A 36 9.03 0.52 -5.22
C THR A 36 9.42 1.96 -5.60
N PHE A 37 9.71 2.20 -6.89
CA PHE A 37 10.27 3.45 -7.41
C PHE A 37 11.61 3.89 -6.77
N SER A 38 12.40 2.96 -6.23
CA SER A 38 13.74 3.26 -5.75
C SER A 38 14.67 3.74 -6.88
N ARG A 39 15.52 4.73 -6.59
CA ARG A 39 16.48 5.30 -7.56
C ARG A 39 17.61 4.35 -7.93
N ASP A 40 17.98 3.45 -7.04
CA ASP A 40 19.11 2.50 -7.18
C ASP A 40 18.67 1.03 -7.09
N GLY A 41 17.38 0.79 -6.83
CA GLY A 41 16.81 -0.56 -6.70
C GLY A 41 17.14 -1.26 -5.37
N THR A 42 17.84 -0.60 -4.45
CA THR A 42 18.29 -1.19 -3.17
C THR A 42 17.93 -0.32 -1.96
N SER A 43 17.92 1.00 -2.12
CA SER A 43 17.53 1.95 -1.08
C SER A 43 16.01 1.97 -0.91
N PRO A 44 15.47 1.83 0.32
CA PRO A 44 14.02 1.81 0.54
C PRO A 44 13.40 3.19 0.30
N THR A 45 12.27 3.22 -0.39
CA THR A 45 11.42 4.41 -0.57
C THR A 45 10.33 4.49 0.49
N MET A 46 9.98 3.36 1.10
CA MET A 46 9.01 3.26 2.20
C MET A 46 9.53 2.31 3.27
N THR A 47 9.34 2.68 4.53
CA THR A 47 9.63 1.85 5.70
C THR A 47 8.39 1.77 6.59
N PRO A 48 8.01 0.57 7.06
CA PRO A 48 6.87 0.42 7.96
C PRO A 48 7.17 1.08 9.31
N LYS A 49 6.13 1.63 9.94
CA LYS A 49 6.26 2.18 11.30
C LYS A 49 6.18 1.11 12.38
N LYS A 50 5.58 -0.04 12.07
CA LYS A 50 5.47 -1.18 12.97
C LYS A 50 6.71 -2.06 12.84
N GLU A 51 7.36 -2.34 13.97
CA GLU A 51 8.53 -3.22 14.00
C GLU A 51 8.18 -4.64 13.55
N GLY A 52 9.15 -5.31 12.92
CA GLY A 52 9.00 -6.68 12.41
C GLY A 52 8.15 -6.81 11.14
N VAL A 53 7.56 -5.71 10.64
CA VAL A 53 6.81 -5.72 9.38
C VAL A 53 7.76 -5.53 8.20
N GLU A 54 7.53 -6.29 7.13
CA GLU A 54 8.19 -6.13 5.84
C GLU A 54 7.17 -5.71 4.79
N LEU A 55 7.45 -4.64 4.03
CA LEU A 55 6.61 -4.22 2.91
C LEU A 55 6.93 -5.04 1.66
N LYS A 56 6.09 -6.04 1.38
CA LYS A 56 6.23 -6.93 0.22
C LYS A 56 5.52 -6.36 -1.02
N LYS A 57 6.04 -6.69 -2.21
CA LYS A 57 5.38 -6.38 -3.49
C LYS A 57 4.08 -7.20 -3.63
N PRO A 58 3.04 -6.70 -4.32
CA PRO A 58 1.78 -7.44 -4.53
C PRO A 58 1.97 -8.87 -5.04
N LYS A 59 2.88 -9.07 -6.02
CA LYS A 59 3.22 -10.40 -6.55
C LYS A 59 3.82 -11.41 -5.56
N HIS A 60 4.20 -10.97 -4.36
CA HIS A 60 4.73 -11.82 -3.29
C HIS A 60 3.72 -12.02 -2.15
N LYS A 61 2.47 -11.58 -2.35
CA LYS A 61 1.35 -11.79 -1.43
C LYS A 61 0.47 -12.92 -1.94
N ASN A 62 -0.27 -13.56 -1.04
CA ASN A 62 -1.09 -14.73 -1.35
C ASN A 62 -2.49 -14.38 -1.88
N GLY A 63 -2.77 -13.10 -2.16
CA GLY A 63 -4.07 -12.62 -2.62
C GLY A 63 -4.51 -11.36 -1.87
N LEU A 64 -5.82 -11.14 -1.84
CA LEU A 64 -6.44 -10.08 -1.05
C LEU A 64 -6.29 -10.37 0.45
N SER A 65 -5.98 -9.34 1.22
CA SER A 65 -6.08 -9.45 2.67
C SER A 65 -7.55 -9.49 3.13
N GLU A 66 -7.78 -9.81 4.39
CA GLU A 66 -9.12 -9.72 4.99
C GLU A 66 -9.68 -8.30 4.88
N TYR A 67 -8.84 -7.27 5.07
CA TYR A 67 -9.27 -5.88 5.04
C TYR A 67 -9.52 -5.37 3.63
N ASP A 68 -8.79 -5.91 2.63
CA ASP A 68 -9.12 -5.67 1.22
C ASP A 68 -10.52 -6.19 0.90
N ALA A 69 -10.81 -7.44 1.28
CA ALA A 69 -12.11 -8.07 1.02
C ALA A 69 -13.27 -7.32 1.71
N ILE A 70 -13.10 -6.95 2.99
CA ILE A 70 -14.10 -6.17 3.73
C ILE A 70 -14.31 -4.79 3.08
N SER A 71 -13.23 -4.11 2.67
CA SER A 71 -13.33 -2.79 2.04
C SER A 71 -14.06 -2.86 0.71
N ILE A 72 -13.80 -3.89 -0.11
CA ILE A 72 -14.51 -4.15 -1.36
C ILE A 72 -15.99 -4.41 -1.09
N ASN A 73 -16.33 -5.30 -0.15
CA ASN A 73 -17.73 -5.60 0.18
C ASN A 73 -18.48 -4.35 0.66
N LYS A 74 -17.86 -3.51 1.50
CA LYS A 74 -18.45 -2.24 1.94
C LYS A 74 -18.65 -1.26 0.79
N MET A 75 -17.66 -1.13 -0.11
CA MET A 75 -17.74 -0.25 -1.28
C MET A 75 -18.88 -0.65 -2.23
N TYR A 76 -19.09 -1.95 -2.43
CA TYR A 76 -20.11 -2.49 -3.34
C TYR A 76 -21.43 -2.88 -2.66
N LYS A 77 -21.55 -2.63 -1.35
CA LYS A 77 -22.75 -2.95 -0.54
C LYS A 77 -23.14 -4.44 -0.62
N CYS A 78 -22.15 -5.32 -0.56
CA CYS A 78 -22.34 -6.75 -0.42
C CYS A 78 -22.62 -7.06 1.06
N TYR A 79 -23.79 -7.64 1.34
CA TYR A 79 -24.25 -8.01 2.69
C TYR A 79 -24.24 -9.52 2.88
#